data_AF-A0A938T4M6-F1
#
_entry.id   AF-A0A938T4M6-F1
#
_cell.length_a   1.000
_cell.length_b   1.000
_cell.length_c   1.000
_cell.angle_alpha   90.00
_cell.angle_beta   90.00
_cell.angle_gamma   90.00
#
_symmetry.space_group_name_H-M   'P 1'
#
loop_
_entity.id
_entity.type
_entity.pdbx_description
1 polymer ?
#
loop_
_entity_poly.entity_id
_entity_poly.type
_entity_poly.pdbx_seq_one_letter_code
_entity_poly.pdbx_strand_id
1 'polypeptide(L)' 'MFLDVLEKYDWNKIKQDIYSKTEKDVLLALNKPKRDLEDFKTLVSPAAFPYLEQMAKLSNKLTQKRFGKIIQLF' A
#
# COMPACT_ATOMS: atom_id res chain seq x y z
N MET A 1 -3.62 -15.01 21.83
CA MET A 1 -4.60 -13.90 21.79
C MET A 1 -3.97 -12.82 20.93
N PHE A 2 -4.62 -12.28 19.89
CA PHE A 2 -3.97 -11.30 18.99
C PHE A 2 -3.55 -10.00 19.70
N LEU A 3 -4.07 -9.74 20.91
CA LEU A 3 -3.76 -8.58 21.75
C LEU A 3 -2.27 -8.50 22.13
N ASP A 4 -1.63 -9.64 22.43
CA ASP A 4 -0.19 -9.69 22.79
C ASP A 4 0.73 -9.25 21.65
N VAL A 5 0.24 -9.31 20.41
CA VAL A 5 0.95 -8.86 19.22
C VAL A 5 0.73 -7.36 19.02
N LEU A 6 -0.47 -6.85 19.27
CA LEU A 6 -0.80 -5.43 19.11
C LEU A 6 -0.09 -4.55 20.14
N GLU A 7 0.10 -5.04 21.37
CA GLU A 7 0.82 -4.31 22.42
C GLU A 7 2.31 -4.12 22.11
N LYS A 8 2.89 -4.97 21.27
CA LYS A 8 4.30 -4.87 20.85
C LYS A 8 4.55 -3.76 19.83
N TYR A 9 3.50 -3.19 19.25
CA TYR A 9 3.63 -2.16 18.23
C TYR A 9 3.34 -0.77 18.80
N ASP A 10 4.31 0.12 18.67
CA ASP A 10 4.14 1.53 18.96
C ASP A 10 3.44 2.23 17.79
N TRP A 11 2.13 2.43 17.96
CA TRP A 11 1.27 3.08 16.97
C TRP A 11 1.70 4.51 16.64
N ASN A 12 2.28 5.24 17.60
CA ASN A 12 2.74 6.60 17.36
C ASN A 12 3.95 6.60 16.44
N LYS A 13 4.89 5.68 16.69
CA LYS A 13 6.05 5.49 15.83
C LYS A 13 5.63 5.12 14.41
N ILE A 14 4.74 4.14 14.24
CA ILE A 14 4.25 3.71 12.92
C ILE A 14 3.57 4.87 12.19
N LYS A 15 2.76 5.67 12.89
CA LYS A 15 2.10 6.84 12.31
C LYS A 15 3.12 7.88 11.83
N GLN A 16 4.10 8.23 12.66
CA GLN A 16 5.16 9.17 12.25
C GLN A 16 5.92 8.65 11.02
N ASP A 17 6.24 7.37 11.02
CA ASP A 17 6.97 6.69 9.94
C ASP A 17 6.20 6.79 8.62
N ILE A 18 4.88 6.54 8.62
CA ILE A 18 4.00 6.71 7.44
C ILE A 18 3.98 8.15 6.95
N TYR A 19 3.85 9.12 7.86
CA TYR A 19 3.72 10.54 7.48
C TYR A 19 5.06 11.15 7.02
N SER A 20 6.18 10.54 7.39
CA SER A 20 7.52 10.97 6.98
C SER A 20 7.92 10.53 5.57
N LYS A 21 7.15 9.64 4.94
CA LYS A 21 7.47 9.09 3.60
C LYS A 21 7.40 10.18 2.54
N THR A 22 8.32 10.10 1.58
CA THR A 22 8.47 11.10 0.53
C THR A 22 7.87 10.65 -0.79
N GLU A 23 7.67 11.60 -1.70
CA GLU A 23 7.19 11.32 -3.06
C GLU A 23 8.10 10.36 -3.83
N LYS A 24 9.41 10.46 -3.61
CA LYS A 24 10.40 9.56 -4.23
C LYS A 24 10.17 8.11 -3.79
N ASP A 25 9.87 7.90 -2.50
CA ASP A 25 9.57 6.58 -1.97
C ASP A 25 8.30 6.01 -2.60
N VAL A 26 7.28 6.85 -2.82
CA VAL A 26 6.03 6.45 -3.48
C VAL A 26 6.31 5.98 -4.91
N LEU A 27 7.09 6.72 -5.68
CA LEU A 27 7.44 6.34 -7.05
C LEU A 27 8.24 5.03 -7.10
N LEU A 28 9.16 4.81 -6.15
CA LEU A 28 9.90 3.55 -6.03
C LEU A 28 8.95 2.39 -5.71
N ALA A 29 8.06 2.56 -4.73
CA ALA A 29 7.08 1.56 -4.33
C ALA A 29 6.09 1.23 -5.48
N LEU A 30 5.70 2.21 -6.29
CA LEU A 30 4.81 2.01 -7.44
C LEU A 30 5.47 1.19 -8.54
N ASN A 31 6.76 1.40 -8.80
CA ASN A 31 7.49 0.70 -9.87
C ASN A 31 7.99 -0.69 -9.46
N LYS A 32 8.00 -1.01 -8.16
CA LYS A 32 8.48 -2.30 -7.67
C LYS A 32 7.53 -3.46 -8.04
N PRO A 33 8.03 -4.60 -8.54
CA PRO A 33 7.20 -5.72 -8.97
C PRO A 33 6.56 -6.51 -7.81
N LYS A 34 7.25 -6.58 -6.67
CA LYS A 34 6.73 -7.15 -5.41
C LYS A 34 6.93 -6.11 -4.31
N ARG A 35 5.84 -5.76 -3.64
CA ARG A 35 5.81 -4.74 -2.58
C ARG A 35 5.89 -5.41 -1.22
N ASP A 36 6.64 -4.82 -0.31
CA ASP A 36 6.76 -5.23 1.08
C ASP A 36 5.93 -4.31 2.01
N LEU A 37 6.08 -4.49 3.32
CA LEU A 37 5.34 -3.73 4.32
C LEU A 37 5.74 -2.25 4.35
N GLU A 38 7.01 -1.93 4.04
CA GLU A 38 7.48 -0.54 3.98
C GLU A 38 6.95 0.17 2.75
N ASP A 39 6.89 -0.52 1.61
CA ASP A 39 6.21 -0.02 0.42
C ASP A 39 4.73 0.25 0.72
N PHE A 40 4.07 -0.63 1.49
CA PHE A 40 2.68 -0.41 1.88
C PHE A 40 2.50 0.86 2.72
N LYS A 41 3.33 1.06 3.76
CA LYS A 41 3.34 2.30 4.57
C LYS A 41 3.48 3.55 3.69
N THR A 42 4.33 3.46 2.68
CA THR A 42 4.59 4.53 1.72
C THR A 42 3.36 4.81 0.85
N LEU A 43 2.69 3.79 0.34
CA LEU A 43 1.51 3.93 -0.51
C LEU A 43 0.25 4.42 0.24
N VAL A 44 0.21 4.27 1.56
CA VAL A 44 -0.86 4.83 2.40
C VAL A 44 -0.51 6.18 3.02
N SER A 45 0.69 6.71 2.74
CA SER A 45 1.13 8.01 3.24
C SER A 45 0.41 9.17 2.52
N PRO A 46 0.37 10.38 3.13
CA PRO A 46 -0.15 11.57 2.46
C PRO A 46 0.55 11.89 1.13
N ALA A 47 1.86 11.57 1.02
CA ALA A 47 2.63 11.77 -0.20
C ALA A 47 2.15 10.91 -1.38
N ALA A 48 1.41 9.82 -1.11
CA ALA A 48 0.86 8.95 -2.14
C ALA A 48 -0.49 9.45 -2.71
N PHE A 49 -1.10 10.46 -2.10
CA PHE A 49 -2.40 10.99 -2.52
C PHE A 49 -2.46 11.39 -4.01
N PRO A 50 -1.47 12.09 -4.59
CA PRO A 50 -1.47 12.45 -6.03
C PRO A 50 -1.43 11.22 -6.95
N TYR A 51 -0.95 10.08 -6.45
CA TYR A 51 -0.75 8.86 -7.22
C TYR A 51 -1.91 7.86 -7.11
N LEU A 52 -3.01 8.25 -6.46
CA LEU A 52 -4.16 7.38 -6.23
C LEU A 52 -4.74 6.81 -7.53
N GLU A 53 -4.85 7.62 -8.57
CA GLU A 53 -5.34 7.16 -9.87
C GLU A 53 -4.38 6.15 -10.51
N GLN A 54 -3.07 6.38 -10.42
CA GLN A 54 -2.07 5.43 -10.91
C GLN A 54 -2.13 4.11 -10.15
N MET A 55 -2.31 4.16 -8.82
CA MET A 55 -2.53 2.98 -7.99
C MET A 55 -3.78 2.20 -8.41
N ALA A 56 -4.90 2.90 -8.66
CA ALA A 56 -6.13 2.28 -9.12
C ALA A 56 -5.96 1.56 -10.47
N LYS A 57 -5.30 2.20 -11.44
CA LYS A 57 -4.98 1.61 -12.74
C LYS A 57 -4.10 0.36 -12.61
N LEU A 58 -3.06 0.42 -11.78
CA LEU A 58 -2.16 -0.71 -11.52
C LEU A 58 -2.89 -1.87 -10.84
N SER A 59 -3.68 -1.58 -9.81
CA SER A 59 -4.48 -2.58 -9.09
C SER A 59 -5.45 -3.29 -10.04
N ASN A 60 -6.20 -2.52 -10.83
CA ASN A 60 -7.13 -3.09 -11.81
C ASN A 60 -6.41 -3.98 -12.84
N LYS A 61 -5.28 -3.52 -13.38
CA LYS A 61 -4.46 -4.32 -14.31
C LYS A 61 -3.97 -5.63 -13.67
N LEU A 62 -3.54 -5.60 -12.41
CA LEU A 62 -3.09 -6.79 -11.68
C LEU A 62 -4.23 -7.76 -11.41
N THR A 63 -5.40 -7.26 -11.00
CA THR A 63 -6.61 -8.05 -10.80
C THR A 63 -7.02 -8.71 -12.11
N GLN A 64 -7.10 -7.96 -13.20
CA GLN A 64 -7.42 -8.52 -14.53
C GLN A 64 -6.40 -9.55 -15.01
N LYS A 65 -5.10 -9.33 -14.75
CA LYS A 65 -4.05 -10.31 -15.11
C LYS A 65 -4.22 -11.64 -14.35
N ARG A 66 -4.69 -11.60 -13.10
CA ARG A 66 -4.83 -12.79 -12.25
C ARG A 66 -6.17 -13.49 -12.39
N PHE A 67 -7.25 -12.74 -12.53
CA PHE A 67 -8.62 -13.24 -12.45
C PHE A 67 -9.42 -13.04 -13.75
N GLY A 68 -8.83 -12.41 -14.77
CA GLY A 68 -9.55 -12.02 -15.98
C GLY A 68 -10.57 -10.91 -15.71
N LYS A 69 -11.57 -10.77 -16.59
CA LYS A 69 -12.68 -9.81 -16.45
C LYS A 69 -13.93 -10.47 -15.83
N ILE A 70 -13.75 -11.48 -14.98
CA ILE A 70 -14.85 -12.24 -14.40
C ILE A 70 -15.39 -11.47 -13.20
N ILE A 71 -16.63 -11.01 -13.28
CA ILE A 71 -17.37 -10.48 -12.13
C ILE A 71 -18.11 -11.66 -11.51
N GLN A 72 -17.67 -12.11 -10.35
CA GLN A 72 -18.34 -13.16 -9.59
C GLN A 72 -19.49 -12.54 -8.78
N LEU A 73 -20.73 -12.69 -9.26
CA LEU A 73 -21.94 -12.49 -8.44
C LEU A 73 -22.28 -13.83 -7.79
N PHE A 74 -21.94 -14.01 -6.52
CA PHE A 74 -22.46 -15.07 -5.67
C PHE A 74 -22.83 -14.49 -4.31
#